data_AF-A0A7S1Y001-F1
#
_entry.id   AF-A0A7S1Y001-F1
#
_cell.length_a   1.000
_cell.length_b   1.000
_cell.length_c   1.000
_cell.angle_alpha   90.00
_cell.angle_beta   90.00
_cell.angle_gamma   90.00
#
_symmetry.space_group_name_H-M   'P 1'
#
loop_
_entity.id
_entity.type
_entity.pdbx_description
1 polymer ?
#
loop_
_entity_poly.entity_id
_entity_poly.type
_entity_poly.pdbx_seq_one_letter_code
_entity_poly.pdbx_strand_id
1 'polypeptide(L)'
;GAADVRIAGVTLQASAPALPEDFAGSHLLVIGDAAAPLGPADFDPTAPPAAVLSDLYCRVGGPGDDRSVAAETMVGVYAHGVILDNVWLWVADHAALAPGETARPGEKYHLTAGDELPCDHGLVVTGAGVTAYGLAVEHTAREQVRWHGAGGRVFFYQSELPYWPTAYDTYGSFLVTAPGFEAHGAGVYSYFRQDLHDGRDVWAANAVAVTGGGGAVFRNLFARFLNGGGGIRSILNDDGLQVERGDGGEAAKIRWHATARVDAPTVSSPAGSDEPM
;
A
#
# COMPACT_ATOMS: atom_id res chain seq x y z
N GLY A 1 -0.02 -25.86 10.51
CA GLY A 1 0.77 -25.44 9.33
C GLY A 1 2.24 -25.51 9.66
N ALA A 2 3.12 -25.26 8.68
CA ALA A 2 4.55 -25.11 8.93
C ALA A 2 4.78 -23.95 9.93
N ALA A 3 5.62 -24.18 10.94
CA ALA A 3 6.12 -23.16 11.84
C ALA A 3 7.60 -22.92 11.53
N ASP A 4 8.10 -21.73 11.88
CA ASP A 4 9.51 -21.36 11.69
C ASP A 4 9.95 -21.23 10.22
N VAL A 5 9.06 -20.73 9.36
CA VAL A 5 9.40 -20.46 7.95
C VAL A 5 10.32 -19.25 7.85
N ARG A 6 11.36 -19.32 7.01
CA ARG A 6 12.31 -18.23 6.76
C ARG A 6 12.49 -18.07 5.26
N ILE A 7 12.13 -16.90 4.73
CA ILE A 7 12.32 -16.53 3.33
C ILE A 7 13.23 -15.30 3.33
N ALA A 8 14.33 -15.37 2.58
CA ALA A 8 15.30 -14.28 2.54
C ALA A 8 15.87 -14.06 1.13
N GLY A 9 15.95 -12.80 0.70
CA GLY A 9 16.67 -12.41 -0.53
C GLY A 9 15.99 -12.88 -1.81
N VAL A 10 14.66 -12.74 -1.90
CA VAL A 10 13.89 -13.19 -3.07
C VAL A 10 13.13 -12.04 -3.71
N THR A 11 13.07 -12.07 -5.04
CA THR A 11 12.19 -11.21 -5.83
C THR A 11 11.10 -12.06 -6.47
N LEU A 12 9.84 -11.70 -6.24
CA LEU A 12 8.67 -12.30 -6.88
C LEU A 12 8.15 -11.33 -7.93
N GLN A 13 7.84 -11.83 -9.13
CA GLN A 13 7.34 -11.02 -10.23
C GLN A 13 6.03 -11.61 -10.73
N ALA A 14 5.03 -10.74 -10.95
CA ALA A 14 3.77 -11.14 -11.56
C ALA A 14 3.95 -11.67 -12.98
N SER A 15 3.07 -12.60 -13.35
CA SER A 15 2.90 -13.08 -14.73
C SER A 15 1.58 -12.57 -15.30
N ALA A 16 1.40 -12.71 -16.61
CA ALA A 16 0.10 -12.50 -17.22
C ALA A 16 -0.90 -13.55 -16.67
N PRO A 17 -2.12 -13.14 -16.27
CA PRO A 17 -3.17 -14.09 -15.93
C PRO A 17 -3.54 -14.91 -17.18
N ALA A 18 -3.89 -16.20 -17.02
CA ALA A 18 -4.25 -17.03 -18.15
C ALA A 18 -5.66 -16.68 -18.66
N LEU A 19 -6.56 -16.31 -17.74
CA LEU A 19 -7.91 -15.84 -17.97
C LEU A 19 -8.20 -14.61 -17.09
N PRO A 20 -9.11 -13.69 -17.49
CA PRO A 20 -9.45 -12.51 -16.69
C PRO A 20 -9.89 -12.84 -15.25
N GLU A 21 -10.60 -13.94 -15.05
CA GLU A 21 -11.03 -14.43 -13.74
C GLU A 21 -9.89 -14.89 -12.83
N ASP A 22 -8.70 -15.20 -13.38
CA ASP A 22 -7.53 -15.59 -12.59
C ASP A 22 -6.94 -14.42 -11.80
N PHE A 23 -7.36 -13.19 -12.08
CA PHE A 23 -6.96 -12.02 -11.30
C PHE A 23 -7.56 -12.09 -9.88
N ALA A 24 -8.85 -12.38 -9.76
CA ALA A 24 -9.54 -12.37 -8.48
C ALA A 24 -9.03 -13.51 -7.58
N GLY A 25 -8.64 -13.17 -6.35
CA GLY A 25 -8.00 -14.05 -5.38
C GLY A 25 -6.51 -14.31 -5.62
N SER A 26 -5.88 -13.71 -6.63
CA SER A 26 -4.48 -14.00 -6.97
C SER A 26 -3.49 -13.34 -6.00
N HIS A 27 -2.41 -14.06 -5.72
CA HIS A 27 -1.33 -13.65 -4.83
C HIS A 27 0.03 -13.99 -5.43
N LEU A 28 1.04 -13.14 -5.23
CA LEU A 28 2.44 -13.54 -5.48
C LEU A 28 2.99 -14.39 -4.32
N LEU A 29 2.58 -14.07 -3.08
CA LEU A 29 2.96 -14.82 -1.89
C LEU A 29 1.81 -14.86 -0.87
N VAL A 30 1.56 -16.04 -0.32
CA VAL A 30 0.61 -16.27 0.78
C VAL A 30 1.34 -16.91 1.95
N ILE A 31 1.23 -16.29 3.13
CA ILE A 31 1.74 -16.84 4.39
C ILE A 31 0.57 -17.13 5.32
N GLY A 32 0.28 -18.41 5.51
CA GLY A 32 -0.87 -18.87 6.31
C GLY A 32 -2.05 -19.29 5.44
N ASP A 33 -3.23 -19.34 6.06
CA ASP A 33 -4.48 -19.75 5.41
C ASP A 33 -5.39 -18.52 5.24
N ALA A 34 -5.64 -18.13 3.98
CA ALA A 34 -6.48 -16.99 3.65
C ALA A 34 -7.96 -17.18 4.06
N ALA A 35 -8.40 -18.42 4.25
CA ALA A 35 -9.74 -18.75 4.72
C ALA A 35 -9.86 -18.75 6.26
N ALA A 36 -8.75 -18.54 6.98
CA ALA A 36 -8.78 -18.47 8.43
C ALA A 36 -9.58 -17.25 8.91
N PRO A 37 -10.41 -17.38 9.96
CA PRO A 37 -11.20 -16.27 10.47
C PRO A 37 -10.30 -15.13 10.97
N LEU A 38 -10.76 -13.89 10.78
CA LEU A 38 -10.10 -12.70 11.31
C LEU A 38 -10.07 -12.77 12.85
N GLY A 39 -8.89 -12.61 13.45
CA GLY A 39 -8.78 -12.31 14.88
C GLY A 39 -7.78 -13.16 15.67
N PRO A 40 -7.58 -12.83 16.96
CA PRO A 40 -6.42 -13.24 17.74
C PRO A 40 -6.66 -14.47 18.61
N ALA A 41 -7.68 -15.30 18.35
CA ALA A 41 -8.16 -16.30 19.31
C ALA A 41 -7.05 -17.17 19.92
N ASP A 42 -5.95 -17.36 19.17
CA ASP A 42 -4.83 -18.22 19.53
C ASP A 42 -3.44 -17.54 19.46
N PHE A 43 -3.34 -16.20 19.35
CA PHE A 43 -2.03 -15.53 19.25
C PHE A 43 -1.32 -15.42 20.61
N ASP A 44 -0.18 -16.11 20.74
CA ASP A 44 0.75 -15.98 21.85
C ASP A 44 1.93 -15.05 21.46
N PRO A 45 2.03 -13.83 22.03
CA PRO A 45 3.12 -12.90 21.72
C PRO A 45 4.49 -13.36 22.26
N THR A 46 4.53 -14.40 23.10
CA THR A 46 5.77 -14.98 23.63
C THR A 46 6.29 -16.15 22.77
N ALA A 47 5.47 -16.66 21.86
CA ALA A 47 5.85 -17.69 20.92
C ALA A 47 6.87 -17.15 19.90
N PRO A 48 7.76 -18.02 19.37
CA PRO A 48 8.65 -17.62 18.27
C PRO A 48 7.84 -17.25 17.02
N PRO A 49 8.37 -16.37 16.15
CA PRO A 49 7.70 -15.97 14.92
C PRO A 49 7.36 -17.16 14.02
N ALA A 50 6.11 -17.23 13.55
CA ALA A 50 5.67 -18.31 12.67
C ALA A 50 6.41 -18.28 11.32
N ALA A 51 6.67 -17.07 10.81
CA ALA A 51 7.52 -16.84 9.65
C ALA A 51 8.31 -15.53 9.78
N VAL A 52 9.47 -15.46 9.12
CA VAL A 52 10.21 -14.23 8.89
C VAL A 52 10.48 -14.11 7.39
N LEU A 53 10.09 -12.98 6.81
CA LEU A 53 10.37 -12.59 5.43
C LEU A 53 11.35 -11.42 5.49
N SER A 54 12.60 -11.63 5.10
CA SER A 54 13.65 -10.59 5.09
C SER A 54 14.13 -10.34 3.66
N ASP A 55 14.34 -9.10 3.24
CA ASP A 55 14.74 -8.77 1.86
C ASP A 55 13.79 -9.41 0.82
N LEU A 56 12.48 -9.18 1.01
CA LEU A 56 11.42 -9.64 0.11
C LEU A 56 11.01 -8.50 -0.83
N TYR A 57 11.16 -8.73 -2.12
CA TYR A 57 10.75 -7.77 -3.14
C TYR A 57 9.66 -8.37 -4.02
N CYS A 58 8.55 -7.66 -4.21
CA CYS A 58 7.53 -8.04 -5.17
C CYS A 58 7.37 -6.96 -6.23
N ARG A 59 7.18 -7.35 -7.49
CA ARG A 59 6.86 -6.41 -8.55
C ARG A 59 5.76 -6.89 -9.49
N VAL A 60 4.95 -5.93 -9.92
CA VAL A 60 4.02 -6.10 -11.04
C VAL A 60 4.54 -5.21 -12.16
N GLY A 61 5.17 -5.83 -13.17
CA GLY A 61 5.80 -5.12 -14.29
C GLY A 61 7.18 -4.52 -14.00
N GLY A 62 7.66 -3.67 -14.92
CA GLY A 62 8.83 -2.80 -14.75
C GLY A 62 10.10 -3.14 -15.56
N PRO A 63 10.74 -4.32 -15.38
CA PRO A 63 12.07 -4.57 -15.95
C PRO A 63 12.08 -4.71 -17.48
N GLY A 64 10.94 -5.07 -18.07
CA GLY A 64 10.76 -5.26 -19.50
C GLY A 64 9.67 -4.35 -20.04
N ASP A 65 9.30 -4.56 -21.29
CA ASP A 65 8.21 -3.87 -21.98
C ASP A 65 6.85 -4.55 -21.79
N ASP A 66 6.81 -5.74 -21.16
CA ASP A 66 5.57 -6.43 -20.83
C ASP A 66 4.79 -5.70 -19.72
N ARG A 67 3.63 -5.16 -20.12
CA ARG A 67 2.70 -4.42 -19.28
C ARG A 67 1.38 -5.16 -19.04
N SER A 68 1.35 -6.45 -19.39
CA SER A 68 0.16 -7.32 -19.30
C SER A 68 0.12 -8.22 -18.06
N VAL A 69 1.15 -8.16 -17.21
CA VAL A 69 1.21 -8.93 -15.97
C VAL A 69 0.32 -8.32 -14.89
N ALA A 70 -0.24 -9.15 -14.01
CA ALA A 70 -1.19 -8.69 -12.99
C ALA A 70 -1.12 -9.56 -11.74
N ALA A 71 -1.53 -9.00 -10.59
CA ALA A 71 -1.81 -9.74 -9.37
C ALA A 71 -2.75 -8.89 -8.52
N GLU A 72 -3.85 -9.45 -8.00
CA GLU A 72 -4.77 -8.69 -7.14
C GLU A 72 -4.06 -8.23 -5.87
N THR A 73 -3.41 -9.16 -5.16
CA THR A 73 -2.59 -8.86 -3.97
C THR A 73 -1.15 -9.33 -4.19
N MET A 74 -0.13 -8.52 -3.88
CA MET A 74 1.24 -9.05 -3.95
C MET A 74 1.50 -10.04 -2.80
N VAL A 75 1.29 -9.63 -1.55
CA VAL A 75 1.57 -10.43 -0.37
C VAL A 75 0.36 -10.48 0.56
N GLY A 76 -0.11 -11.69 0.86
CA GLY A 76 -1.13 -11.96 1.89
C GLY A 76 -0.50 -12.59 3.14
N VAL A 77 -0.63 -11.94 4.30
CA VAL A 77 -0.14 -12.41 5.59
C VAL A 77 -1.32 -12.75 6.51
N TYR A 78 -1.67 -14.03 6.51
CA TYR A 78 -2.79 -14.58 7.27
C TYR A 78 -2.34 -15.31 8.54
N ALA A 79 -1.10 -15.79 8.59
CA ALA A 79 -0.52 -16.38 9.79
C ALA A 79 -0.21 -15.33 10.87
N HIS A 80 -0.39 -15.70 12.13
CA HIS A 80 -0.04 -14.85 13.28
C HIS A 80 1.47 -14.81 13.52
N GLY A 81 1.96 -13.74 14.17
CA GLY A 81 3.36 -13.64 14.60
C GLY A 81 4.37 -13.65 13.45
N VAL A 82 3.99 -13.19 12.26
CA VAL A 82 4.92 -13.05 11.12
C VAL A 82 5.75 -11.78 11.27
N ILE A 83 7.03 -11.85 10.93
CA ILE A 83 7.90 -10.68 10.80
C ILE A 83 8.16 -10.40 9.33
N LEU A 84 7.96 -9.15 8.93
CA LEU A 84 8.36 -8.58 7.65
C LEU A 84 9.56 -7.67 7.91
N ASP A 85 10.65 -7.84 7.19
CA ASP A 85 11.89 -7.08 7.37
C ASP A 85 12.45 -6.70 6.00
N ASN A 86 12.64 -5.41 5.76
CA ASN A 86 13.07 -4.88 4.47
C ASN A 86 12.25 -5.40 3.28
N VAL A 87 10.97 -5.01 3.23
CA VAL A 87 10.01 -5.47 2.21
C VAL A 87 9.64 -4.32 1.28
N TRP A 88 9.74 -4.53 -0.03
CA TRP A 88 9.31 -3.57 -1.05
C TRP A 88 8.35 -4.22 -2.05
N LEU A 89 7.13 -3.70 -2.13
CA LEU A 89 6.04 -4.20 -2.96
C LEU A 89 5.65 -3.10 -3.94
N TRP A 90 5.98 -3.27 -5.23
CA TRP A 90 5.97 -2.17 -6.19
C TRP A 90 5.20 -2.55 -7.46
N VAL A 91 4.11 -1.82 -7.74
CA VAL A 91 3.54 -1.79 -9.09
C VAL A 91 4.38 -0.83 -9.90
N ALA A 92 4.83 -1.25 -11.07
CA ALA A 92 5.77 -0.44 -11.81
C ALA A 92 5.14 0.88 -12.28
N ASP A 93 5.68 2.02 -11.83
CA ASP A 93 5.34 3.35 -12.35
C ASP A 93 6.05 3.67 -13.69
N HIS A 94 7.06 2.86 -14.03
CA HIS A 94 7.80 2.94 -15.29
C HIS A 94 8.24 1.56 -15.79
N ALA A 95 8.36 1.42 -17.12
CA ALA A 95 8.73 0.19 -17.80
C ALA A 95 9.67 0.45 -18.99
N ALA A 96 10.30 -0.60 -19.52
CA ALA A 96 11.07 -0.47 -20.76
C ALA A 96 10.15 -0.06 -21.93
N LEU A 97 10.69 0.70 -22.88
CA LEU A 97 9.98 1.04 -24.11
C LEU A 97 9.75 -0.23 -24.93
N ALA A 98 8.54 -0.40 -25.43
CA ALA A 98 8.25 -1.43 -26.42
C ALA A 98 8.98 -1.13 -27.75
N PRO A 99 9.23 -2.13 -28.61
CA PRO A 99 9.81 -1.91 -29.93
C PRO A 99 9.03 -0.87 -30.75
N GLY A 100 9.70 0.23 -31.10
CA GLY A 100 9.11 1.33 -31.88
C GLY A 100 8.36 2.37 -31.04
N GLU A 101 8.24 2.17 -29.72
CA GLU A 101 7.69 3.15 -28.80
C GLU A 101 8.66 4.33 -28.60
N THR A 102 8.11 5.53 -28.52
CA THR A 102 8.87 6.75 -28.26
C THR A 102 8.55 7.24 -26.86
N ALA A 103 9.59 7.37 -26.03
CA ALA A 103 9.43 7.94 -24.69
C ALA A 103 8.89 9.38 -24.75
N ARG A 104 8.29 9.81 -23.65
CA ARG A 104 7.92 11.21 -23.45
C ARG A 104 9.17 12.11 -23.46
N PRO A 105 9.04 13.38 -23.86
CA PRO A 105 10.17 14.31 -23.84
C PRO A 105 10.83 14.36 -22.46
N GLY A 106 12.14 14.10 -22.40
CA GLY A 106 12.92 14.08 -21.15
C GLY A 106 13.06 12.70 -20.50
N GLU A 107 12.23 11.73 -20.90
CA GLU A 107 12.24 10.38 -20.36
C GLU A 107 13.00 9.39 -21.25
N LYS A 108 13.38 8.24 -20.68
CA LYS A 108 14.03 7.12 -21.39
C LYS A 108 13.28 5.80 -21.29
N TYR A 109 12.11 5.83 -20.67
CA TYR A 109 11.25 4.69 -20.36
C TYR A 109 9.79 5.04 -20.68
N HIS A 110 8.95 4.02 -20.70
CA HIS A 110 7.50 4.19 -20.68
C HIS A 110 7.07 4.52 -19.26
N LEU A 111 6.25 5.56 -19.09
CA LEU A 111 5.59 5.83 -17.81
C LEU A 111 4.24 5.14 -17.82
N THR A 112 4.04 4.18 -16.91
CA THR A 112 2.84 3.35 -16.90
C THR A 112 1.59 4.16 -16.60
N ALA A 113 0.44 3.70 -17.10
CA ALA A 113 -0.83 4.40 -16.91
C ALA A 113 -2.06 3.49 -17.10
N GLY A 114 -3.20 3.96 -16.59
CA GLY A 114 -4.50 3.34 -16.83
C GLY A 114 -4.58 1.94 -16.24
N ASP A 115 -4.98 0.98 -17.08
CA ASP A 115 -5.17 -0.42 -16.71
C ASP A 115 -3.91 -1.27 -17.00
N GLU A 116 -2.77 -0.64 -17.26
CA GLU A 116 -1.49 -1.34 -17.30
C GLU A 116 -1.14 -1.86 -15.90
N LEU A 117 -0.62 -3.08 -15.82
CA LEU A 117 -0.13 -3.69 -14.57
C LEU A 117 -1.16 -3.75 -13.43
N PRO A 118 -2.36 -4.35 -13.63
CA PRO A 118 -3.40 -4.38 -12.61
C PRO A 118 -2.91 -4.99 -11.29
N CYS A 119 -3.11 -4.24 -10.20
CA CYS A 119 -2.87 -4.71 -8.84
C CYS A 119 -3.63 -3.85 -7.83
N ASP A 120 -4.48 -4.50 -7.03
CA ASP A 120 -5.33 -3.81 -6.08
C ASP A 120 -4.58 -3.48 -4.79
N HIS A 121 -3.79 -4.43 -4.26
CA HIS A 121 -3.13 -4.32 -2.98
C HIS A 121 -1.68 -4.83 -3.02
N GLY A 122 -0.78 -4.13 -2.34
CA GLY A 122 0.57 -4.64 -2.13
C GLY A 122 0.56 -5.65 -0.98
N LEU A 123 0.02 -5.23 0.17
CA LEU A 123 0.01 -6.04 1.39
C LEU A 123 -1.39 -6.14 2.00
N VAL A 124 -1.86 -7.35 2.23
CA VAL A 124 -3.05 -7.63 3.05
C VAL A 124 -2.63 -8.43 4.28
N VAL A 125 -2.95 -7.96 5.47
CA VAL A 125 -2.60 -8.60 6.74
C VAL A 125 -3.85 -8.91 7.54
N THR A 126 -4.12 -10.17 7.85
CA THR A 126 -5.16 -10.56 8.83
C THR A 126 -4.57 -11.25 10.05
N GLY A 127 -3.33 -11.73 9.96
CA GLY A 127 -2.63 -12.36 11.08
C GLY A 127 -2.42 -11.40 12.26
N ALA A 128 -2.68 -11.86 13.48
CA ALA A 128 -2.42 -11.10 14.69
C ALA A 128 -0.91 -11.02 15.01
N GLY A 129 -0.48 -9.91 15.62
CA GLY A 129 0.90 -9.72 16.09
C GLY A 129 1.97 -9.63 15.00
N VAL A 130 1.54 -9.43 13.74
CA VAL A 130 2.47 -9.21 12.62
C VAL A 130 3.27 -7.94 12.87
N THR A 131 4.58 -8.01 12.62
CA THR A 131 5.49 -6.88 12.81
C THR A 131 6.26 -6.63 11.53
N ALA A 132 6.26 -5.38 11.05
CA ALA A 132 7.01 -4.96 9.87
C ALA A 132 8.12 -3.96 10.24
N TYR A 133 9.33 -4.18 9.72
CA TYR A 133 10.47 -3.29 9.79
C TYR A 133 10.88 -2.89 8.37
N GLY A 134 10.88 -1.60 8.06
CA GLY A 134 11.27 -1.15 6.71
C GLY A 134 10.30 -1.62 5.63
N LEU A 135 9.05 -1.14 5.67
CA LEU A 135 8.02 -1.51 4.70
C LEU A 135 7.84 -0.41 3.64
N ALA A 136 7.98 -0.75 2.37
CA ALA A 136 7.65 0.11 1.23
C ALA A 136 6.58 -0.55 0.36
N VAL A 137 5.48 0.16 0.08
CA VAL A 137 4.41 -0.34 -0.81
C VAL A 137 3.93 0.77 -1.72
N GLU A 138 3.99 0.56 -3.03
CA GLU A 138 3.86 1.65 -4.00
C GLU A 138 2.98 1.29 -5.22
N HIS A 139 2.22 2.31 -5.63
CA HIS A 139 1.40 2.40 -6.83
C HIS A 139 0.30 1.34 -7.05
N THR A 140 -0.23 0.72 -6.01
CA THR A 140 -1.41 -0.16 -6.16
C THR A 140 -2.67 0.66 -6.47
N ALA A 141 -3.61 0.07 -7.22
CA ALA A 141 -4.83 0.71 -7.66
C ALA A 141 -5.79 1.06 -6.51
N ARG A 142 -5.74 0.29 -5.41
CA ARG A 142 -6.52 0.53 -4.20
C ARG A 142 -5.60 0.84 -3.01
N GLU A 143 -6.03 0.53 -1.78
CA GLU A 143 -5.16 0.68 -0.61
C GLU A 143 -3.88 -0.15 -0.79
N GLN A 144 -2.74 0.49 -0.56
CA GLN A 144 -1.43 -0.13 -0.68
C GLN A 144 -1.26 -1.19 0.39
N VAL A 145 -1.72 -0.88 1.59
CA VAL A 145 -1.76 -1.79 2.72
C VAL A 145 -3.16 -1.85 3.30
N ARG A 146 -3.70 -3.06 3.42
CA ARG A 146 -4.87 -3.36 4.25
C ARG A 146 -4.45 -4.15 5.48
N TRP A 147 -4.70 -3.60 6.67
CA TRP A 147 -4.30 -4.19 7.94
C TRP A 147 -5.51 -4.50 8.82
N HIS A 148 -5.84 -5.78 8.86
CA HIS A 148 -6.94 -6.39 9.61
C HIS A 148 -6.46 -7.26 10.80
N GLY A 149 -5.15 -7.43 10.96
CA GLY A 149 -4.53 -8.16 12.06
C GLY A 149 -4.38 -7.35 13.36
N ALA A 150 -4.89 -7.86 14.48
CA ALA A 150 -4.80 -7.19 15.78
C ALA A 150 -3.35 -7.14 16.31
N GLY A 151 -3.01 -6.08 17.06
CA GLY A 151 -1.69 -5.94 17.69
C GLY A 151 -0.54 -5.77 16.69
N GLY A 152 -0.85 -5.33 15.47
CA GLY A 152 0.14 -5.11 14.41
C GLY A 152 1.09 -3.97 14.72
N ARG A 153 2.35 -4.09 14.30
CA ARG A 153 3.37 -3.05 14.50
C ARG A 153 4.13 -2.78 13.21
N VAL A 154 4.29 -1.51 12.86
CA VAL A 154 5.09 -1.08 11.70
C VAL A 154 6.14 -0.07 12.15
N PHE A 155 7.40 -0.39 11.90
CA PHE A 155 8.54 0.49 12.14
C PHE A 155 9.13 0.87 10.78
N PHE A 156 8.97 2.14 10.41
CA PHE A 156 9.22 2.66 9.08
C PHE A 156 8.23 2.15 8.03
N TYR A 157 7.43 3.06 7.48
CA TYR A 157 6.58 2.84 6.31
C TYR A 157 6.80 3.95 5.27
N GLN A 158 6.88 3.56 4.01
CA GLN A 158 6.91 4.47 2.87
C GLN A 158 5.90 3.99 1.82
N SER A 159 5.23 4.93 1.14
CA SER A 159 4.38 4.62 -0.02
C SER A 159 4.19 5.80 -0.95
N GLU A 160 4.24 5.56 -2.25
CA GLU A 160 3.78 6.51 -3.25
C GLU A 160 2.45 6.07 -3.85
N LEU A 161 1.42 6.92 -3.76
CA LEU A 161 0.14 6.67 -4.41
C LEU A 161 0.32 6.49 -5.94
N PRO A 162 -0.53 5.69 -6.61
CA PRO A 162 -0.43 5.49 -8.06
C PRO A 162 -0.56 6.81 -8.81
N TYR A 163 0.20 6.96 -9.89
CA TYR A 163 0.29 8.24 -10.61
C TYR A 163 -0.86 8.49 -11.59
N TRP A 164 -1.54 7.41 -11.98
CA TRP A 164 -2.49 7.36 -13.09
C TRP A 164 -4.00 7.36 -12.78
N PRO A 165 -4.51 7.30 -11.54
CA PRO A 165 -5.95 7.35 -11.31
C PRO A 165 -6.56 8.69 -11.74
N THR A 166 -7.66 8.66 -12.48
CA THR A 166 -8.46 9.87 -12.78
C THR A 166 -9.36 10.31 -11.61
N ALA A 167 -9.53 9.42 -10.63
CA ALA A 167 -10.15 9.64 -9.33
C ALA A 167 -9.48 8.67 -8.34
N TYR A 168 -9.34 9.06 -7.07
CA TYR A 168 -8.73 8.22 -6.04
C TYR A 168 -9.72 7.97 -4.91
N ASP A 169 -10.68 7.09 -5.19
CA ASP A 169 -11.83 6.80 -4.34
C ASP A 169 -11.54 5.63 -3.37
N THR A 170 -10.41 5.71 -2.69
CA THR A 170 -9.97 4.72 -1.68
C THR A 170 -9.96 5.36 -0.29
N TYR A 171 -9.74 4.56 0.76
CA TYR A 171 -9.55 5.11 2.09
C TYR A 171 -8.22 5.88 2.26
N GLY A 172 -7.25 5.62 1.38
CA GLY A 172 -5.90 6.17 1.43
C GLY A 172 -4.86 5.12 1.03
N SER A 173 -3.59 5.36 1.39
CA SER A 173 -2.52 4.40 1.16
C SER A 173 -2.61 3.21 2.12
N PHE A 174 -2.92 3.48 3.38
CA PHE A 174 -2.91 2.48 4.45
C PHE A 174 -4.25 2.46 5.18
N LEU A 175 -4.94 1.33 5.16
CA LEU A 175 -6.19 1.09 5.88
C LEU A 175 -5.96 0.16 7.08
N VAL A 176 -6.40 0.61 8.26
CA VAL A 176 -6.38 -0.17 9.50
C VAL A 176 -7.82 -0.42 9.96
N THR A 177 -8.13 -1.66 10.29
CA THR A 177 -9.46 -2.05 10.82
C THR A 177 -9.39 -2.80 12.15
N ALA A 178 -8.17 -3.08 12.63
CA ALA A 178 -7.93 -3.95 13.77
C ALA A 178 -7.45 -3.19 15.02
N PRO A 179 -7.78 -3.67 16.23
CA PRO A 179 -7.39 -3.00 17.46
C PRO A 179 -5.89 -3.14 17.74
N GLY A 180 -5.35 -2.16 18.48
CA GLY A 180 -3.98 -2.21 19.00
C GLY A 180 -2.88 -2.12 17.93
N PHE A 181 -3.17 -1.53 16.78
CA PHE A 181 -2.18 -1.26 15.74
C PHE A 181 -1.24 -0.11 16.14
N GLU A 182 0.05 -0.25 15.88
CA GLU A 182 1.04 0.82 16.08
C GLU A 182 1.90 1.05 14.83
N ALA A 183 2.13 2.31 14.47
CA ALA A 183 3.07 2.70 13.43
C ALA A 183 4.05 3.79 13.91
N HIS A 184 5.32 3.64 13.53
CA HIS A 184 6.42 4.53 13.90
C HIS A 184 7.18 4.98 12.65
N GLY A 185 7.08 6.27 12.31
CA GLY A 185 7.70 6.83 11.11
C GLY A 185 7.02 6.31 9.85
N ALA A 186 5.90 6.91 9.46
CA ALA A 186 5.14 6.48 8.29
C ALA A 186 4.96 7.67 7.34
N GLY A 187 5.31 7.47 6.06
CA GLY A 187 5.26 8.49 5.02
C GLY A 187 4.40 8.07 3.84
N VAL A 188 3.46 8.93 3.44
CA VAL A 188 2.64 8.74 2.23
C VAL A 188 2.86 9.89 1.26
N TYR A 189 3.18 9.56 0.02
CA TYR A 189 3.58 10.51 -1.00
C TYR A 189 2.55 10.51 -2.14
N SER A 190 2.34 11.68 -2.75
CA SER A 190 1.43 11.84 -3.89
C SER A 190 2.10 12.51 -5.07
N TYR A 191 1.90 11.91 -6.25
CA TYR A 191 2.22 12.47 -7.55
C TYR A 191 1.16 12.04 -8.57
N PHE A 192 0.07 12.79 -8.70
CA PHE A 192 -0.95 12.50 -9.71
C PHE A 192 -0.62 13.20 -11.02
N ARG A 193 -0.39 12.43 -12.07
CA ARG A 193 0.08 12.91 -13.36
C ARG A 193 -1.03 13.66 -14.12
N GLN A 194 -0.92 14.99 -14.15
CA GLN A 194 -1.92 15.87 -14.78
C GLN A 194 -2.15 15.59 -16.27
N ASP A 195 -1.16 15.04 -16.98
CA ASP A 195 -1.27 14.66 -18.38
C ASP A 195 -2.27 13.51 -18.63
N LEU A 196 -2.61 12.74 -17.59
CA LEU A 196 -3.57 11.63 -17.66
C LEU A 196 -5.00 12.06 -17.27
N HIS A 197 -5.20 13.29 -16.80
CA HIS A 197 -6.47 13.72 -16.19
C HIS A 197 -6.98 15.04 -16.78
N ASP A 198 -6.53 15.40 -17.99
CA ASP A 198 -6.86 16.66 -18.67
C ASP A 198 -6.54 17.90 -17.82
N GLY A 199 -5.44 17.85 -17.05
CA GLY A 199 -5.04 18.93 -16.16
C GLY A 199 -5.85 19.07 -14.86
N ARG A 200 -6.80 18.17 -14.60
CA ARG A 200 -7.62 18.19 -13.38
C ARG A 200 -6.84 17.69 -12.16
N ASP A 201 -7.22 18.19 -10.99
CA ASP A 201 -6.69 17.75 -9.71
C ASP A 201 -7.33 16.42 -9.26
N VAL A 202 -6.50 15.51 -8.74
CA VAL A 202 -6.92 14.25 -8.13
C VAL A 202 -6.62 14.29 -6.64
N TRP A 203 -7.57 13.82 -5.83
CA TRP A 203 -7.51 13.94 -4.38
C TRP A 203 -7.67 12.59 -3.70
N ALA A 204 -6.67 12.19 -2.93
CA ALA A 204 -6.86 11.15 -1.92
C ALA A 204 -7.56 11.75 -0.70
N ALA A 205 -8.58 11.05 -0.19
CA ALA A 205 -9.27 11.47 1.03
C ALA A 205 -8.31 11.53 2.21
N ASN A 206 -7.56 10.45 2.46
CA ASN A 206 -6.57 10.40 3.53
C ASN A 206 -5.25 9.80 3.05
N ALA A 207 -4.16 10.04 3.79
CA ALA A 207 -2.94 9.25 3.67
C ALA A 207 -3.13 7.88 4.35
N VAL A 208 -3.66 7.89 5.57
CA VAL A 208 -3.98 6.70 6.37
C VAL A 208 -5.41 6.79 6.87
N ALA A 209 -6.10 5.65 6.88
CA ALA A 209 -7.43 5.53 7.46
C ALA A 209 -7.48 4.44 8.52
N VAL A 210 -8.23 4.69 9.59
CA VAL A 210 -8.58 3.75 10.64
C VAL A 210 -10.10 3.68 10.73
N THR A 211 -10.69 2.59 10.23
CA THR A 211 -12.15 2.42 10.13
C THR A 211 -12.69 1.40 11.13
N GLY A 212 -11.80 0.71 11.85
CA GLY A 212 -12.15 -0.28 12.86
C GLY A 212 -11.01 -0.45 13.86
N GLY A 213 -11.32 -1.06 15.00
CA GLY A 213 -10.35 -1.31 16.06
C GLY A 213 -9.98 -0.04 16.83
N GLY A 214 -10.33 0.00 18.12
CA GLY A 214 -9.93 1.12 18.97
C GLY A 214 -8.44 1.06 19.33
N GLY A 215 -7.87 2.23 19.61
CA GLY A 215 -6.55 2.37 20.23
C GLY A 215 -5.37 2.26 19.26
N ALA A 216 -5.57 2.54 17.97
CA ALA A 216 -4.46 2.63 17.02
C ALA A 216 -3.57 3.84 17.37
N VAL A 217 -2.25 3.67 17.31
CA VAL A 217 -1.26 4.71 17.65
C VAL A 217 -0.30 4.93 16.50
N PHE A 218 -0.18 6.18 16.07
CA PHE A 218 0.77 6.59 15.03
C PHE A 218 1.75 7.58 15.62
N ARG A 219 3.05 7.39 15.38
CA ARG A 219 4.12 8.29 15.81
C ARG A 219 4.92 8.73 14.58
N ASN A 220 5.09 10.03 14.40
CA ASN A 220 5.75 10.62 13.24
C ASN A 220 5.13 10.16 11.90
N LEU A 221 3.80 10.27 11.80
CA LEU A 221 3.09 10.07 10.55
C LEU A 221 3.18 11.36 9.72
N PHE A 222 3.45 11.26 8.43
CA PHE A 222 3.50 12.41 7.54
C PHE A 222 3.00 12.08 6.15
N ALA A 223 2.58 13.12 5.44
CA ALA A 223 2.26 13.05 4.03
C ALA A 223 3.03 14.11 3.23
N ARG A 224 3.33 13.80 1.97
CA ARG A 224 4.15 14.61 1.08
C ARG A 224 3.54 14.73 -0.32
N PHE A 225 3.35 15.95 -0.78
CA PHE A 225 3.10 16.22 -2.20
C PHE A 225 4.44 16.29 -2.91
N LEU A 226 4.63 15.49 -3.96
CA LEU A 226 5.84 15.47 -4.77
C LEU A 226 5.72 16.44 -5.95
N ASN A 227 4.71 16.23 -6.78
CA ASN A 227 4.42 17.01 -7.98
C ASN A 227 2.99 16.71 -8.48
N GLY A 228 2.61 17.20 -9.67
CA GLY A 228 1.34 16.86 -10.31
C GLY A 228 0.18 17.76 -9.89
N GLY A 229 -1.04 17.23 -9.96
CA GLY A 229 -2.28 17.94 -9.65
C GLY A 229 -3.01 17.35 -8.46
N GLY A 230 -3.59 18.20 -7.61
CA GLY A 230 -4.26 17.80 -6.38
C GLY A 230 -3.32 17.38 -5.24
N GLY A 231 -3.61 16.26 -4.57
CA GLY A 231 -2.85 15.80 -3.40
C GLY A 231 -3.66 14.96 -2.41
N ILE A 232 -3.40 15.14 -1.11
CA ILE A 232 -3.99 14.37 -0.01
C ILE A 232 -4.74 15.32 0.93
N ARG A 233 -6.04 15.12 1.15
CA ARG A 233 -6.87 16.05 1.94
C ARG A 233 -6.57 16.04 3.44
N SER A 234 -6.28 14.86 3.99
CA SER A 234 -5.95 14.69 5.41
C SER A 234 -4.89 13.61 5.63
N ILE A 235 -4.16 13.71 6.74
CA ILE A 235 -3.11 12.74 7.06
C ILE A 235 -3.74 11.46 7.62
N LEU A 236 -4.66 11.61 8.57
CA LEU A 236 -5.26 10.50 9.30
C LEU A 236 -6.71 10.80 9.64
N ASN A 237 -7.66 10.06 9.07
CA ASN A 237 -9.08 10.19 9.41
C ASN A 237 -9.63 11.62 9.51
N ASP A 238 -9.54 12.40 8.44
CA ASP A 238 -9.93 13.81 8.38
C ASP A 238 -9.13 14.75 9.31
N ASP A 239 -8.14 14.23 10.04
CA ASP A 239 -7.19 15.00 10.86
C ASP A 239 -5.87 15.25 10.11
N GLY A 240 -5.23 16.36 10.46
CA GLY A 240 -4.05 16.88 9.78
C GLY A 240 -4.37 17.80 8.61
N LEU A 241 -3.38 18.62 8.23
CA LEU A 241 -3.52 19.57 7.14
C LEU A 241 -3.45 18.88 5.77
N GLN A 242 -4.25 19.39 4.83
CA GLN A 242 -4.15 19.06 3.41
C GLN A 242 -2.70 19.24 2.90
N VAL A 243 -2.30 18.26 2.10
CA VAL A 243 -0.97 18.16 1.49
C VAL A 243 -1.12 18.28 -0.02
N GLU A 244 -0.65 19.40 -0.54
CA GLU A 244 -0.82 19.81 -1.93
C GLU A 244 0.37 20.70 -2.33
N ARG A 245 0.33 21.25 -3.55
CA ARG A 245 1.33 22.21 -4.02
C ARG A 245 1.50 23.40 -3.05
N GLY A 246 2.75 23.83 -2.87
CA GLY A 246 3.09 25.01 -2.07
C GLY A 246 2.87 26.34 -2.80
N ASP A 247 2.55 27.39 -2.06
CA ASP A 247 2.59 28.76 -2.58
C ASP A 247 4.04 29.12 -2.93
N GLY A 248 4.28 29.69 -4.12
CA GLY A 248 5.62 30.03 -4.60
C GLY A 248 6.27 29.00 -5.54
N GLY A 249 5.54 28.00 -6.01
CA GLY A 249 5.89 27.26 -7.23
C GLY A 249 6.74 26.01 -7.05
N GLU A 250 7.51 25.82 -5.97
CA GLU A 250 8.45 24.66 -5.85
C GLU A 250 8.59 23.98 -4.47
N ALA A 251 7.96 24.43 -3.39
CA ALA A 251 8.14 23.74 -2.10
C ALA A 251 7.08 22.65 -1.88
N ALA A 252 7.45 21.43 -2.24
CA ALA A 252 6.79 20.19 -1.87
C ALA A 252 6.48 20.18 -0.35
N LYS A 253 5.20 20.28 0.03
CA LYS A 253 4.76 20.41 1.44
C LYS A 253 4.87 19.07 2.15
N ILE A 254 5.62 18.99 3.24
CA ILE A 254 5.45 17.92 4.25
C ILE A 254 4.48 18.44 5.29
N ARG A 255 3.46 17.65 5.62
CA ARG A 255 2.63 17.86 6.81
C ARG A 255 2.84 16.69 7.76
N TRP A 256 3.08 17.00 9.02
CA TRP A 256 3.46 16.04 10.06
C TRP A 256 2.37 15.93 11.11
N HIS A 257 2.21 14.73 11.65
CA HIS A 257 1.46 14.42 12.86
C HIS A 257 2.40 13.72 13.85
N ALA A 258 2.75 14.42 14.94
CA ALA A 258 3.81 13.98 15.85
C ALA A 258 3.43 12.70 16.60
N THR A 259 2.23 12.66 17.19
CA THR A 259 1.64 11.44 17.74
C THR A 259 0.13 11.55 17.65
N ALA A 260 -0.49 10.61 16.94
CA ALA A 260 -1.94 10.47 16.83
C ALA A 260 -2.39 9.20 17.53
N ARG A 261 -3.53 9.28 18.22
CA ARG A 261 -4.21 8.11 18.78
C ARG A 261 -5.65 8.12 18.30
N VAL A 262 -6.08 7.01 17.73
CA VAL A 262 -7.46 6.83 17.23
C VAL A 262 -8.16 5.84 18.17
N ASP A 263 -8.98 6.37 19.09
CA ASP A 263 -9.70 5.55 20.07
C ASP A 263 -11.02 4.97 19.51
N ALA A 264 -11.63 5.63 18.52
CA ALA A 264 -12.81 5.15 17.80
C ALA A 264 -12.70 5.52 16.31
N PRO A 265 -13.28 4.73 15.38
CA PRO A 265 -13.32 5.06 13.97
C PRO A 265 -14.06 6.38 13.72
N THR A 266 -13.50 7.26 12.89
CA THR A 266 -14.10 8.58 12.60
C THR A 266 -14.41 8.82 11.13
N VAL A 267 -14.05 7.89 10.23
CA VAL A 267 -14.22 8.05 8.77
C VAL A 267 -15.45 7.28 8.29
N SER A 268 -16.25 7.92 7.43
CA SER A 268 -17.26 7.25 6.62
C SER A 268 -16.61 6.60 5.39
N SER A 269 -17.02 5.38 5.06
CA SER A 269 -16.59 4.66 3.86
C SER A 269 -16.66 5.52 2.59
N PRO A 270 -15.61 5.58 1.74
CA PRO A 270 -15.72 6.14 0.41
C PRO A 270 -16.84 5.43 -0.36
N ALA A 271 -17.56 6.16 -1.20
CA ALA A 271 -18.65 5.60 -1.99
C ALA A 271 -18.14 4.43 -2.84
N GLY A 272 -18.67 3.22 -2.62
CA GLY A 272 -18.29 2.01 -3.35
C GLY A 272 -17.23 1.11 -2.69
N SER A 273 -16.79 1.42 -1.46
CA SER A 273 -15.76 0.67 -0.72
C SER A 273 -16.29 -0.43 0.23
N ASP A 274 -17.59 -0.75 0.15
CA ASP A 274 -18.18 -1.89 0.87
C ASP A 274 -17.82 -3.21 0.16
N GLU A 275 -16.54 -3.58 0.17
CA GLU A 275 -16.16 -4.96 -0.04
C GLU A 275 -16.28 -5.72 1.29
N PRO A 276 -16.87 -6.93 1.29
CA PRO A 276 -16.95 -7.74 2.49
C PRO A 276 -15.54 -8.07 3.00
N MET A 277 -15.37 -7.97 4.32
CA MET A 277 -14.18 -8.41 5.04
C MET A 277 -13.91 -9.91 4.90
#